data_AF-V5UW35-F1
#
_entry.id   AF-V5UW35-F1
#
_cell.length_a   1.000
_cell.length_b   1.000
_cell.length_c   1.000
_cell.angle_alpha   90.00
_cell.angle_beta   90.00
_cell.angle_gamma   90.00
#
_symmetry.space_group_name_H-M   'P 1'
#
loop_
_entity.id
_entity.type
_entity.pdbx_description
1 polymer ?
#
loop_
_entity_poly.entity_id
_entity_poly.type
_entity_poly.pdbx_seq_one_letter_code
_entity_poly.pdbx_strand_id
1 'polypeptide(L)'
;IRESAQGAGAREVYLIDEPMAAAIGAGMPVSEATGSMVIDIGGGTTEVAVISLNGVVYSSSVRIGGDRFDEAIINYVRRNYGSLIGEATAERIKHEIGSAYPGDEVREIEVRGRNLAEGVPRSFTLNSNEILEALQEPLTGIVSAVMVALDQCPPELASDISERGMVLTGGGALL
;
A
#
# COMPACT_ATOMS: atom_id res chain seq x y z
N ILE A 1 -19.56 6.84 11.39
CA ILE A 1 -19.08 7.92 10.48
C ILE A 1 -20.11 9.05 10.36
N ARG A 2 -21.30 8.81 9.77
CA ARG A 2 -22.31 9.88 9.58
C ARG A 2 -22.72 10.59 10.88
N GLU A 3 -23.08 9.84 11.92
CA GLU A 3 -23.43 10.39 13.24
C GLU A 3 -22.27 11.14 13.88
N SER A 4 -21.05 10.63 13.75
CA SER A 4 -19.83 11.29 14.25
C SER A 4 -19.63 12.64 13.58
N ALA A 5 -19.81 12.73 12.27
CA ALA A 5 -19.72 13.98 11.51
C ALA A 5 -20.84 14.97 11.87
N GLN A 6 -22.06 14.49 12.06
CA GLN A 6 -23.19 15.32 12.51
C GLN A 6 -22.99 15.82 13.95
N GLY A 7 -22.50 14.95 14.84
CA GLY A 7 -22.15 15.31 16.22
C GLY A 7 -21.02 16.34 16.31
N ALA A 8 -20.12 16.37 15.31
CA ALA A 8 -19.10 17.40 15.14
C ALA A 8 -19.63 18.72 14.52
N GLY A 9 -20.93 18.79 14.20
CA GLY A 9 -21.58 20.01 13.70
C GLY A 9 -21.87 20.06 12.20
N ALA A 10 -21.63 18.98 11.44
CA ALA A 10 -21.98 18.92 10.03
C ALA A 10 -23.50 18.89 9.84
N ARG A 11 -24.03 19.81 9.02
CA ARG A 11 -25.48 19.89 8.71
C ARG A 11 -25.94 18.81 7.73
N GLU A 12 -25.15 18.55 6.70
CA GLU A 12 -25.39 17.53 5.68
C GLU A 12 -24.15 16.65 5.56
N VAL A 13 -24.35 15.34 5.45
CA VAL A 13 -23.25 14.36 5.40
C VAL A 13 -23.49 13.35 4.29
N TYR A 14 -22.61 13.39 3.30
CA TYR A 14 -22.56 12.46 2.19
C TYR A 14 -21.42 11.46 2.42
N LEU A 15 -21.65 10.23 2.00
CA LEU A 15 -20.63 9.19 2.00
C LEU A 15 -20.32 8.87 0.54
N ILE A 16 -19.06 8.61 0.28
CA ILE A 16 -18.54 8.16 -1.00
C ILE A 16 -17.70 6.93 -0.73
N ASP A 17 -17.76 5.95 -1.63
CA ASP A 17 -16.87 4.80 -1.57
C ASP A 17 -15.42 5.28 -1.78
N GLU A 18 -14.52 4.85 -0.90
CA GLU A 18 -13.09 5.19 -0.96
C GLU A 18 -12.46 4.95 -2.35
N PRO A 19 -12.65 3.79 -3.02
CA PRO A 19 -12.10 3.59 -4.36
C PRO A 19 -12.68 4.56 -5.41
N MET A 20 -13.94 4.98 -5.27
CA MET A 20 -14.52 5.99 -6.16
C MET A 20 -13.90 7.36 -5.92
N ALA A 21 -13.70 7.74 -4.66
CA ALA A 21 -13.02 8.98 -4.29
C ALA A 21 -11.58 9.01 -4.80
N ALA A 22 -10.84 7.91 -4.63
CA ALA A 22 -9.48 7.76 -5.13
C ALA A 22 -9.40 7.88 -6.66
N ALA A 23 -10.30 7.20 -7.38
CA ALA A 23 -10.33 7.25 -8.85
C ALA A 23 -10.67 8.64 -9.39
N ILE A 24 -11.63 9.34 -8.77
CA ILE A 24 -11.95 10.74 -9.12
C ILE A 24 -10.75 11.65 -8.83
N GLY A 25 -10.12 11.49 -7.66
CA GLY A 25 -8.93 12.25 -7.26
C GLY A 25 -7.74 12.04 -8.20
N ALA A 26 -7.61 10.85 -8.78
CA ALA A 26 -6.62 10.53 -9.79
C ALA A 26 -7.00 10.94 -11.22
N GLY A 27 -8.16 11.56 -11.43
CA GLY A 27 -8.61 12.04 -12.74
C GLY A 27 -9.03 10.92 -13.70
N MET A 28 -9.43 9.76 -13.18
CA MET A 28 -9.84 8.62 -13.99
C MET A 28 -11.23 8.85 -14.63
N PRO A 29 -11.49 8.32 -15.84
CA PRO A 29 -12.76 8.51 -16.55
C PRO A 29 -13.90 7.62 -16.01
N VAL A 30 -14.19 7.73 -14.71
CA VAL A 30 -15.13 6.83 -14.00
C VAL A 30 -16.58 6.91 -14.51
N SER A 31 -16.96 8.01 -15.15
CA SER A 31 -18.30 8.21 -15.73
C SER A 31 -18.47 7.61 -17.12
N GLU A 32 -17.38 7.22 -17.79
CA GLU A 32 -17.41 6.66 -19.14
C GLU A 32 -17.81 5.19 -19.12
N ALA A 33 -18.29 4.69 -20.27
CA ALA A 33 -18.62 3.28 -20.49
C ALA A 33 -17.37 2.43 -20.72
N THR A 34 -16.36 2.62 -19.86
CA THR A 34 -15.02 2.00 -19.97
C THR A 34 -14.56 1.51 -18.61
N GLY A 35 -13.84 0.40 -18.56
CA GLY A 35 -13.24 -0.14 -17.34
C GLY A 35 -12.09 0.73 -16.83
N SER A 36 -12.17 1.14 -15.57
CA SER A 36 -11.12 1.90 -14.88
C SER A 36 -10.72 1.18 -13.60
N MET A 37 -9.47 0.72 -13.50
CA MET A 37 -8.98 -0.02 -12.34
C MET A 37 -8.08 0.84 -11.45
N VAL A 38 -8.46 0.99 -10.19
CA VAL A 38 -7.72 1.74 -9.17
C VAL A 38 -7.25 0.79 -8.06
N ILE A 39 -6.01 0.98 -7.62
CA ILE A 39 -5.41 0.32 -6.47
C ILE A 39 -4.99 1.42 -5.48
N ASP A 40 -5.66 1.52 -4.34
CA ASP A 40 -5.32 2.48 -3.28
C ASP A 40 -4.59 1.75 -2.15
N ILE A 41 -3.30 2.05 -1.97
CA ILE A 41 -2.45 1.44 -0.94
C ILE A 41 -2.32 2.43 0.22
N GLY A 42 -3.15 2.24 1.24
CA GLY A 42 -3.18 3.06 2.45
C GLY A 42 -2.23 2.58 3.55
N GLY A 43 -2.45 3.06 4.77
CA GLY A 43 -1.71 2.63 5.97
C GLY A 43 -2.08 1.21 6.39
N GLY A 44 -3.37 0.94 6.61
CA GLY A 44 -3.82 -0.37 7.12
C GLY A 44 -4.35 -1.33 6.06
N THR A 45 -4.75 -0.82 4.90
CA THR A 45 -5.46 -1.58 3.86
C THR A 45 -4.99 -1.20 2.47
N THR A 46 -5.22 -2.13 1.54
CA THR A 46 -5.15 -1.88 0.11
C THR A 46 -6.52 -2.17 -0.49
N GLU A 47 -7.10 -1.18 -1.15
CA GLU A 47 -8.36 -1.30 -1.87
C GLU A 47 -8.07 -1.50 -3.36
N VAL A 48 -8.71 -2.49 -3.97
CA VAL A 48 -8.66 -2.74 -5.40
C VAL A 48 -10.06 -2.64 -5.97
N ALA A 49 -10.28 -1.79 -6.97
CA ALA A 49 -11.60 -1.61 -7.55
C ALA A 49 -11.58 -1.45 -9.07
N VAL A 50 -12.64 -1.92 -9.70
CA VAL A 50 -12.95 -1.70 -11.12
C VAL A 50 -14.22 -0.85 -11.19
N ILE A 51 -14.15 0.26 -11.90
CA ILE A 51 -15.19 1.28 -11.98
C ILE A 51 -15.58 1.52 -13.44
N SER A 52 -16.88 1.67 -13.69
CA SER A 52 -17.42 2.10 -14.99
C SER A 52 -18.79 2.75 -14.78
N LEU A 53 -19.16 3.74 -15.61
CA LEU A 53 -20.48 4.39 -15.56
C LEU A 53 -20.88 4.91 -14.17
N ASN A 54 -19.94 5.49 -13.42
CA ASN A 54 -20.08 5.92 -12.02
C ASN A 54 -20.45 4.80 -11.04
N GLY A 55 -20.33 3.54 -11.44
CA GLY A 55 -20.59 2.37 -10.62
C GLY A 55 -19.31 1.61 -10.31
N VAL A 56 -19.17 1.17 -9.07
CA VAL A 56 -18.17 0.18 -8.68
C VAL A 56 -18.65 -1.19 -9.15
N VAL A 57 -17.98 -1.75 -10.16
CA VAL A 57 -18.31 -3.06 -10.75
C VAL A 57 -17.74 -4.19 -9.91
N TYR A 58 -16.52 -3.98 -9.41
CA TYR A 58 -15.84 -4.87 -8.49
C TYR A 58 -15.08 -4.04 -7.46
N SER A 59 -15.06 -4.49 -6.22
CA SER A 59 -14.17 -3.96 -5.18
C SER A 59 -13.78 -5.05 -4.20
N SER A 60 -12.52 -5.05 -3.80
CA SER A 60 -12.02 -5.86 -2.70
C SER A 60 -11.02 -5.08 -1.86
N SER A 61 -10.98 -5.42 -0.58
CA SER A 61 -10.08 -4.84 0.41
C SER A 61 -9.24 -5.94 1.01
N VAL A 62 -7.92 -5.73 1.07
CA VAL A 62 -7.02 -6.59 1.85
C VAL A 62 -6.39 -5.78 2.97
N ARG A 63 -6.23 -6.41 4.15
CA ARG A 63 -5.62 -5.80 5.34
C ARG A 63 -4.09 -5.80 5.28
N ILE A 64 -3.58 -5.22 4.20
CA ILE A 64 -2.18 -5.05 3.87
C ILE A 64 -2.00 -3.61 3.41
N GLY A 65 -1.11 -2.87 4.07
CA GLY A 65 -0.77 -1.49 3.72
C GLY A 65 0.57 -1.10 4.36
N GLY A 66 0.82 0.20 4.50
CA GLY A 66 2.00 0.77 5.15
C GLY A 66 2.38 0.13 6.49
N ASP A 67 1.40 -0.18 7.35
CA ASP A 67 1.62 -0.76 8.68
C ASP A 67 2.25 -2.17 8.57
N ARG A 68 1.81 -2.96 7.58
CA ARG A 68 2.37 -4.30 7.31
C ARG A 68 3.79 -4.22 6.74
N PHE A 69 4.09 -3.17 5.97
CA PHE A 69 5.44 -2.92 5.49
C PHE A 69 6.39 -2.61 6.66
N ASP A 70 5.94 -1.79 7.61
CA ASP A 70 6.73 -1.45 8.80
C ASP A 70 6.97 -2.68 9.69
N GLU A 71 5.91 -3.48 9.94
CA GLU A 71 6.04 -4.75 10.64
C GLU A 71 7.05 -5.70 9.98
N ALA A 72 7.01 -5.80 8.65
CA ALA A 72 7.92 -6.66 7.89
C ALA A 72 9.38 -6.21 8.04
N ILE A 73 9.64 -4.91 7.98
CA ILE A 73 10.98 -4.32 8.21
C ILE A 73 11.45 -4.58 9.66
N ILE A 74 10.59 -4.37 10.66
CA ILE A 74 10.92 -4.65 12.07
C ILE A 74 11.30 -6.13 12.25
N ASN A 75 10.52 -7.04 11.67
CA ASN A 75 10.76 -8.47 11.76
C ASN A 75 12.03 -8.89 11.03
N TYR A 76 12.35 -8.27 9.89
CA TYR A 76 13.60 -8.49 9.18
C TYR A 76 14.80 -8.11 10.05
N VAL A 77 14.81 -6.89 10.60
CA VAL A 77 15.88 -6.40 11.47
C VAL A 77 16.04 -7.29 12.71
N ARG A 78 14.93 -7.70 13.31
CA ARG A 78 14.95 -8.62 14.45
C ARG A 78 15.63 -9.95 14.13
N ARG A 79 15.31 -10.55 12.98
CA ARG A 79 15.83 -11.87 12.56
C ARG A 79 17.29 -11.81 12.12
N ASN A 80 17.65 -10.81 11.32
CA ASN A 80 18.97 -10.75 10.67
C ASN A 80 20.03 -10.02 11.50
N TYR A 81 19.64 -9.03 12.32
CA TYR A 81 20.57 -8.21 13.11
C TYR A 81 20.47 -8.46 14.62
N GLY A 82 19.54 -9.31 15.08
CA GLY A 82 19.31 -9.57 16.50
C GLY A 82 18.99 -8.30 17.29
N SER A 83 18.34 -7.32 16.64
CA SER A 83 18.09 -5.99 17.19
C SER A 83 16.61 -5.61 17.04
N LEU A 84 16.08 -4.84 17.99
CA LEU A 84 14.74 -4.26 17.90
C LEU A 84 14.81 -2.80 17.47
N ILE A 85 13.91 -2.42 16.57
CA ILE A 85 13.62 -1.03 16.19
C ILE A 85 12.13 -0.75 16.39
N GLY A 86 11.78 0.51 16.58
CA GLY A 86 10.38 0.95 16.68
C GLY A 86 9.77 1.24 15.31
N GLU A 87 8.45 1.41 15.29
CA GLU A 87 7.65 1.71 14.10
C GLU A 87 8.14 2.96 13.35
N ALA A 88 8.35 4.08 14.04
CA ALA A 88 8.88 5.30 13.42
C ALA A 88 10.25 5.11 12.74
N THR A 89 11.09 4.21 13.27
CA THR A 89 12.37 3.87 12.63
C THR A 89 12.15 3.03 11.39
N ALA A 90 11.21 2.08 11.44
CA ALA A 90 10.86 1.23 10.31
C ALA A 90 10.23 2.05 9.16
N GLU A 91 9.32 2.98 9.48
CA GLU A 91 8.72 3.89 8.51
C GLU A 91 9.77 4.78 7.84
N ARG A 92 10.74 5.28 8.63
CA ARG A 92 11.87 6.04 8.06
C ARG A 92 12.70 5.19 7.09
N ILE A 93 13.01 3.94 7.44
CA ILE A 93 13.73 3.01 6.55
C ILE A 93 12.93 2.78 5.26
N LYS A 94 11.61 2.54 5.39
CA LYS A 94 10.68 2.36 4.27
C LYS A 94 10.73 3.54 3.30
N HIS A 95 10.70 4.77 3.81
CA HIS A 95 10.68 5.97 2.97
C HIS A 95 12.05 6.29 2.34
N GLU A 96 13.16 6.09 3.07
CA GLU A 96 14.49 6.47 2.58
C GLU A 96 15.07 5.45 1.59
N ILE A 97 14.90 4.15 1.86
CA ILE A 97 15.55 3.07 1.09
C ILE A 97 14.63 1.91 0.71
N GLY A 98 13.33 1.99 1.02
CA GLY A 98 12.35 1.00 0.56
C GLY A 98 12.23 0.95 -0.95
N SER A 99 11.92 -0.23 -1.47
CA SER A 99 11.69 -0.48 -2.88
C SER A 99 10.76 -1.67 -3.05
N ALA A 100 9.82 -1.58 -4.00
CA ALA A 100 8.97 -2.72 -4.40
C ALA A 100 9.59 -3.59 -5.51
N TYR A 101 10.68 -3.14 -6.14
CA TYR A 101 11.35 -3.85 -7.24
C TYR A 101 12.88 -3.69 -7.15
N PRO A 102 13.70 -4.59 -7.73
CA PRO A 102 15.15 -4.39 -7.82
C PRO A 102 15.49 -3.05 -8.48
N GLY A 103 16.25 -2.21 -7.77
CA GLY A 103 16.77 -0.96 -8.31
C GLY A 103 18.15 -1.12 -8.94
N ASP A 104 18.54 -0.16 -9.78
CA ASP A 104 19.88 -0.13 -10.38
C ASP A 104 20.97 0.28 -9.38
N GLU A 105 20.61 1.08 -8.38
CA GLU A 105 21.50 1.57 -7.33
C GLU A 105 21.11 1.01 -5.96
N VAL A 106 22.11 0.59 -5.19
CA VAL A 106 21.93 0.15 -3.81
C VAL A 106 21.99 1.37 -2.90
N ARG A 107 20.89 1.66 -2.22
CA ARG A 107 20.81 2.72 -1.19
C ARG A 107 21.07 2.12 0.17
N GLU A 108 21.67 2.90 1.07
CA GLU A 108 22.01 2.47 2.43
C GLU A 108 21.53 3.49 3.48
N ILE A 109 21.24 3.00 4.68
CA ILE A 109 20.87 3.84 5.83
C ILE A 109 21.48 3.27 7.11
N GLU A 110 22.08 4.13 7.94
CA GLU A 110 22.51 3.76 9.29
C GLU A 110 21.33 3.88 10.28
N VAL A 111 21.12 2.82 11.05
CA VAL A 111 20.03 2.71 12.01
C VAL A 111 20.57 2.27 13.36
N ARG A 112 19.98 2.82 14.42
CA ARG A 112 20.26 2.43 15.80
C ARG A 112 19.07 1.66 16.36
N GLY A 113 19.32 0.43 16.80
CA GLY A 113 18.34 -0.42 17.47
C GLY A 113 18.79 -0.84 18.86
N ARG A 114 17.96 -1.59 19.58
CA ARG A 114 18.32 -2.24 20.85
C ARG A 114 18.73 -3.68 20.58
N ASN A 115 19.97 -4.03 20.88
CA ASN A 115 20.44 -5.41 20.78
C ASN A 115 19.64 -6.31 21.75
N LEU A 116 19.17 -7.46 21.28
CA LEU A 116 18.34 -8.38 22.07
C LEU A 116 19.11 -9.20 23.09
N ALA A 117 20.37 -9.54 22.81
CA ALA A 117 21.20 -10.34 23.69
C ALA A 117 21.76 -9.51 24.85
N GLU A 118 22.26 -8.31 24.55
CA GLU A 118 22.94 -7.44 25.52
C GLU A 118 22.02 -6.37 26.11
N GLY A 119 20.88 -6.09 25.46
CA GLY A 119 19.92 -5.08 25.89
C GLY A 119 20.37 -3.63 25.67
N VAL A 120 21.54 -3.40 25.06
CA VAL A 120 22.14 -2.07 24.83
C VAL A 120 21.89 -1.56 23.40
N PRO A 121 21.98 -0.24 23.16
CA PRO A 121 21.87 0.30 21.82
C PRO A 121 23.03 -0.14 20.90
N ARG A 122 22.70 -0.54 19.66
CA ARG A 122 23.65 -0.96 18.61
C ARG A 122 23.32 -0.26 17.29
N SER A 123 24.33 0.26 16.61
CA SER A 123 24.21 0.75 15.23
C SER A 123 24.52 -0.36 14.22
N PHE A 124 23.83 -0.31 13.08
CA PHE A 124 24.07 -1.17 11.92
C PHE A 124 23.57 -0.45 10.65
N THR A 125 24.12 -0.84 9.51
CA THR A 125 23.71 -0.32 8.20
C THR A 125 22.79 -1.33 7.54
N LEU A 126 21.70 -0.85 6.96
CA LEU A 126 20.79 -1.62 6.10
C LEU A 126 20.91 -1.11 4.67
N ASN A 127 20.70 -1.99 3.70
CA ASN A 127 20.62 -1.61 2.29
C ASN A 127 19.25 -1.90 1.67
N SER A 128 18.98 -1.29 0.51
CA SER A 128 17.69 -1.38 -0.18
C SER A 128 17.31 -2.80 -0.62
N ASN A 129 18.27 -3.69 -0.87
CA ASN A 129 17.98 -5.08 -1.24
C ASN A 129 17.45 -5.88 -0.04
N GLU A 130 17.96 -5.62 1.15
CA GLU A 130 17.45 -6.21 2.39
C GLU A 130 16.02 -5.76 2.68
N ILE A 131 15.71 -4.49 2.42
CA ILE A 131 14.35 -3.97 2.58
C ILE A 131 13.41 -4.53 1.51
N LEU A 132 13.87 -4.66 0.26
CA LEU A 132 13.11 -5.35 -0.78
C LEU A 132 12.79 -6.80 -0.39
N GLU A 133 13.75 -7.53 0.18
CA GLU A 133 13.55 -8.89 0.70
C GLU A 133 12.51 -8.91 1.82
N ALA A 134 12.61 -7.97 2.78
CA ALA A 134 11.67 -7.85 3.88
C ALA A 134 10.22 -7.63 3.40
N LEU A 135 10.05 -6.86 2.32
CA LEU A 135 8.74 -6.46 1.80
C LEU A 135 8.11 -7.47 0.83
N GLN A 136 8.80 -8.56 0.46
CA GLN A 136 8.28 -9.52 -0.53
C GLN A 136 6.92 -10.12 -0.15
N GLU A 137 6.75 -10.52 1.11
CA GLU A 137 5.51 -11.14 1.59
C GLU A 137 4.29 -10.19 1.46
N PRO A 138 4.30 -8.97 2.05
CA PRO A 138 3.15 -8.07 1.92
C PRO A 138 2.93 -7.58 0.48
N LEU A 139 3.99 -7.35 -0.31
CA LEU A 139 3.85 -7.01 -1.73
C LEU A 139 3.18 -8.12 -2.54
N THR A 140 3.56 -9.38 -2.30
CA THR A 140 2.94 -10.54 -2.94
C THR A 140 1.45 -10.63 -2.61
N GLY A 141 1.07 -10.29 -1.37
CA GLY A 141 -0.32 -10.20 -0.95
C GLY A 141 -1.13 -9.15 -1.75
N ILE A 142 -0.55 -7.97 -2.00
CA ILE A 142 -1.18 -6.93 -2.83
C ILE A 142 -1.30 -7.39 -4.28
N VAL A 143 -0.23 -7.94 -4.86
CA VAL A 143 -0.25 -8.48 -6.23
C VAL A 143 -1.32 -9.57 -6.37
N SER A 144 -1.47 -10.43 -5.37
CA SER A 144 -2.51 -11.47 -5.35
C SER A 144 -3.92 -10.88 -5.35
N ALA A 145 -4.17 -9.81 -4.60
CA ALA A 145 -5.45 -9.11 -4.60
C ALA A 145 -5.79 -8.52 -5.97
N VAL A 146 -4.79 -7.94 -6.65
CA VAL A 146 -4.94 -7.42 -8.02
C VAL A 146 -5.26 -8.54 -9.01
N MET A 147 -4.55 -9.68 -8.94
CA MET A 147 -4.83 -10.83 -9.81
C MET A 147 -6.26 -11.36 -9.61
N VAL A 148 -6.71 -11.49 -8.37
CA VAL A 148 -8.10 -11.90 -8.06
C VAL A 148 -9.11 -10.90 -8.64
N ALA A 149 -8.83 -9.60 -8.55
CA ALA A 149 -9.71 -8.58 -9.11
C ALA A 149 -9.81 -8.66 -10.63
N LEU A 150 -8.69 -8.90 -11.33
CA LEU A 150 -8.66 -9.12 -12.78
C LEU A 150 -9.42 -10.38 -13.18
N ASP A 151 -9.29 -11.47 -12.43
CA ASP A 151 -10.01 -12.73 -12.68
C ASP A 151 -11.53 -12.62 -12.48
N GLN A 152 -11.97 -11.74 -11.58
CA GLN A 152 -13.40 -11.48 -11.32
C GLN A 152 -13.98 -10.37 -12.22
N CYS A 153 -13.12 -9.68 -12.98
CA CYS A 153 -13.53 -8.59 -13.85
C CYS A 153 -14.26 -9.14 -15.10
N PRO A 154 -15.39 -8.54 -15.51
CA PRO A 154 -16.00 -8.86 -16.81
C PRO A 154 -14.98 -8.72 -17.96
N PRO A 155 -14.94 -9.65 -18.93
CA PRO A 155 -13.94 -9.64 -20.00
C PRO A 155 -13.86 -8.33 -20.78
N GLU A 156 -15.00 -7.65 -20.97
CA GLU A 156 -15.07 -6.38 -21.67
C GLU A 156 -14.28 -5.29 -20.92
N LEU A 157 -14.42 -5.22 -19.60
CA LEU A 157 -13.71 -4.26 -18.76
C LEU A 157 -12.25 -4.65 -18.55
N ALA A 158 -11.94 -5.94 -18.51
CA ALA A 158 -10.56 -6.42 -18.47
C ALA A 158 -9.77 -6.00 -19.72
N SER A 159 -10.41 -5.99 -20.89
CA SER A 159 -9.83 -5.46 -22.13
C SER A 159 -9.49 -3.97 -22.00
N ASP A 160 -10.41 -3.15 -21.48
CA ASP A 160 -10.17 -1.73 -21.26
C ASP A 160 -9.01 -1.47 -20.29
N ILE A 161 -8.93 -2.25 -19.21
CA ILE A 161 -7.84 -2.15 -18.21
C ILE A 161 -6.50 -2.55 -18.84
N SER A 162 -6.48 -3.58 -19.70
CA SER A 162 -5.28 -4.00 -20.41
C SER A 162 -4.75 -2.91 -21.34
N GLU A 163 -5.63 -2.12 -21.97
CA GLU A 163 -5.25 -1.03 -22.89
C GLU A 163 -4.84 0.24 -22.15
N ARG A 164 -5.53 0.59 -21.07
CA ARG A 164 -5.35 1.86 -20.35
C ARG A 164 -4.40 1.75 -19.16
N GLY A 165 -4.16 0.53 -18.69
CA GLY A 165 -3.42 0.24 -17.48
C GLY A 165 -4.27 0.38 -16.22
N MET A 166 -3.56 0.32 -15.10
CA MET A 166 -4.10 0.45 -13.75
C MET A 166 -3.54 1.71 -13.10
N VAL A 167 -4.29 2.32 -12.20
CA VAL A 167 -3.85 3.50 -11.45
C VAL A 167 -3.57 3.11 -10.01
N LEU A 168 -2.34 3.34 -9.55
CA LEU A 168 -1.99 3.23 -8.14
C LEU A 168 -2.15 4.58 -7.44
N THR A 169 -2.74 4.56 -6.25
CA THR A 169 -2.97 5.71 -5.38
C THR A 169 -2.63 5.37 -3.93
N GLY A 170 -2.73 6.35 -3.04
CA GLY A 170 -2.39 6.17 -1.63
C GLY A 170 -0.90 6.34 -1.34
N GLY A 171 -0.55 6.41 -0.05
CA GLY A 171 0.83 6.62 0.38
C GLY A 171 1.76 5.46 0.04
N GLY A 172 1.23 4.23 0.03
CA GLY A 172 2.00 3.03 -0.32
C GLY A 172 2.32 2.91 -1.81
N ALA A 173 1.69 3.71 -2.68
CA ALA A 173 2.04 3.76 -4.11
C ALA A 173 3.38 4.47 -4.40
N LEU A 174 4.01 5.07 -3.39
CA LEU A 174 5.32 5.72 -3.50
C LEU A 174 6.50 4.76 -3.27
N LEU A 175 6.22 3.49 -2.97
CA LEU A 175 7.21 2.46 -2.67
C LEU A 175 7.90 1.88 -3.92
#